data_AF-A0A5M4EU94-F1
#
_entry.id   AF-A0A5M4EU94-F1
#
_cell.length_a   1.000
_cell.length_b   1.000
_cell.length_c   1.000
_cell.angle_alpha   90.00
_cell.angle_beta   90.00
_cell.angle_gamma   90.00
#
_symmetry.space_group_name_H-M   'P 1'
#
loop_
_entity.id
_entity.type
_entity.pdbx_description
1 polymer ?
#
loop_
_entity_poly.entity_id
_entity_poly.type
_entity_poly.pdbx_seq_one_letter_code
_entity_poly.pdbx_strand_id
1 'polypeptide(L)' 'MPNPLETVLHHSEPIDPTLWEWLSLKIDDVLGLHSSAMVFILGAVTVLFPVVVMLLVWRRHRITRRD' A
#
# COMPACT_ATOMS: atom_id res chain seq x y z
N MET A 1 -26.87 4.28 -13.50
CA MET A 1 -25.53 4.38 -12.91
C MET A 1 -25.04 2.96 -12.70
N PRO A 2 -23.91 2.54 -13.26
CA PRO A 2 -23.42 1.17 -13.08
C PRO A 2 -23.16 0.91 -11.59
N ASN A 3 -23.57 -0.25 -11.11
CA ASN A 3 -23.42 -0.63 -9.71
C ASN A 3 -21.90 -0.77 -9.43
N PRO A 4 -21.34 -0.09 -8.40
CA PRO A 4 -19.91 -0.17 -8.11
C PRO A 4 -19.43 -1.60 -7.86
N LEU A 5 -20.29 -2.48 -7.32
CA LEU A 5 -19.98 -3.90 -7.14
C LEU A 5 -19.90 -4.66 -8.46
N GLU A 6 -20.79 -4.36 -9.41
CA GLU A 6 -20.79 -4.97 -10.74
C GLU A 6 -19.56 -4.55 -11.53
N THR A 7 -19.11 -3.31 -11.35
CA THR A 7 -17.87 -2.79 -11.95
C THR A 7 -16.64 -3.48 -11.37
N VAL A 8 -16.55 -3.68 -10.06
CA VAL A 8 -15.43 -4.41 -9.43
C VAL A 8 -15.39 -5.88 -9.88
N LEU A 9 -16.56 -6.52 -9.99
CA LEU A 9 -16.66 -7.92 -10.41
C LEU A 9 -16.38 -8.14 -11.90
N HIS A 10 -16.62 -7.14 -12.77
CA HIS A 10 -16.29 -7.24 -14.21
C HIS A 10 -14.80 -7.10 -14.53
N HIS A 11 -13.98 -6.54 -13.63
CA HIS A 11 -12.52 -6.40 -13.79
C HIS A 11 -11.73 -7.53 -13.11
N SER A 12 -12.42 -8.60 -12.71
CA SER A 12 -11.86 -9.72 -11.96
C SER A 12 -11.39 -10.85 -12.89
N GLU A 13 -10.57 -10.54 -13.89
CA GLU A 13 -9.75 -11.62 -14.44
C GLU A 13 -8.79 -12.08 -13.33
N PRO A 14 -8.81 -13.37 -12.95
CA PRO A 14 -7.89 -13.88 -11.95
C PRO A 14 -6.46 -13.62 -12.42
N ILE A 15 -5.60 -13.19 -11.50
CA ILE A 15 -4.20 -12.92 -11.82
C ILE A 15 -3.58 -14.19 -12.42
N ASP A 16 -2.88 -14.07 -13.54
CA ASP A 16 -2.19 -15.21 -14.15
C ASP A 16 -1.07 -15.67 -13.19
N PRO A 17 -1.11 -16.93 -12.70
CA PRO A 17 -0.16 -17.42 -11.73
C PRO A 17 1.27 -17.49 -12.29
N THR A 18 1.41 -17.75 -13.59
CA THR A 18 2.71 -17.86 -14.27
C THR A 18 3.37 -16.49 -14.38
N LEU A 19 2.61 -15.46 -14.76
CA LEU A 19 3.11 -14.09 -14.82
C LEU A 19 3.44 -13.57 -13.42
N TRP A 20 2.62 -13.89 -12.43
CA TRP A 20 2.87 -13.51 -11.04
C TRP A 20 4.15 -14.12 -10.49
N GLU A 21 4.39 -15.41 -10.76
CA GLU A 21 5.60 -16.11 -10.36
C GLU A 21 6.85 -15.51 -11.03
N TRP A 22 6.81 -15.31 -12.36
CA TRP A 22 7.89 -14.69 -13.10
C TRP A 22 8.21 -13.28 -12.58
N LEU A 23 7.18 -12.47 -12.35
CA LEU A 23 7.33 -11.10 -11.85
C LEU A 23 7.95 -11.10 -10.45
N SER A 24 7.47 -11.96 -9.57
CA SER A 24 7.99 -12.07 -8.20
C SER A 24 9.47 -12.44 -8.21
N LEU A 25 9.86 -13.46 -8.99
CA LEU A 25 11.26 -13.83 -9.15
C LEU A 25 12.10 -12.68 -9.72
N LYS A 26 11.55 -11.89 -10.65
CA LYS A 26 12.28 -10.76 -11.22
C LYS A 26 12.45 -9.61 -10.22
N ILE A 27 11.45 -9.35 -9.39
CA ILE A 27 11.52 -8.36 -8.30
C ILE A 27 12.60 -8.78 -7.30
N ASP A 28 12.62 -10.07 -6.93
CA ASP A 28 13.61 -10.65 -6.02
C ASP A 28 15.04 -10.46 -6.54
N ASP A 29 15.26 -10.75 -7.82
CA ASP A 29 16.54 -10.59 -8.51
C ASP A 29 17.02 -9.13 -8.56
N VAL A 30 16.12 -8.20 -8.87
CA VAL A 30 16.48 -6.78 -9.04
C VAL A 30 16.69 -6.06 -7.71
N LEU A 31 15.84 -6.34 -6.72
CA LEU A 31 15.87 -5.65 -5.43
C LEU A 31 16.74 -6.36 -4.39
N GLY A 32 17.11 -7.63 -4.63
CA GLY A 32 17.81 -8.47 -3.66
C GLY A 32 16.96 -8.78 -2.41
N LEU A 33 15.65 -8.57 -2.49
CA LEU A 33 14.68 -8.69 -1.40
C LEU A 33 13.45 -9.42 -1.93
N HIS A 34 12.92 -10.34 -1.13
CA HIS A 34 11.71 -11.08 -1.49
C HIS A 34 10.53 -10.14 -1.78
N SER A 35 9.80 -10.39 -2.86
CA SER A 35 8.74 -9.54 -3.41
C SER A 35 7.64 -9.27 -2.37
N SER A 36 7.32 -10.25 -1.53
CA SER A 36 6.37 -10.04 -0.44
C SER A 36 6.86 -9.03 0.60
N ALA A 37 8.16 -9.03 0.93
CA ALA A 37 8.74 -8.06 1.85
C ALA A 37 8.65 -6.63 1.28
N MET A 38 8.86 -6.46 -0.02
CA MET A 38 8.70 -5.17 -0.71
C MET A 38 7.26 -4.67 -0.61
N VAL A 39 6.26 -5.53 -0.85
CA VAL A 39 4.84 -5.19 -0.70
C VAL A 39 4.53 -4.75 0.73
N PHE A 40 5.05 -5.46 1.74
CA PHE A 40 4.86 -5.08 3.14
C PHE A 40 5.50 -3.74 3.49
N ILE A 41 6.71 -3.46 2.99
CA ILE A 41 7.40 -2.19 3.22
C ILE A 41 6.60 -1.04 2.60
N LEU A 42 6.18 -1.18 1.34
CA LEU A 42 5.36 -0.18 0.65
C LEU A 42 4.02 0.06 1.36
N GLY A 43 3.34 -1.02 1.77
CA GLY A 43 2.11 -0.93 2.55
C GLY A 43 2.32 -0.23 3.89
N ALA A 44 3.39 -0.58 4.61
CA ALA A 44 3.72 0.04 5.89
C ALA A 44 4.02 1.53 5.74
N VAL A 45 4.82 1.94 4.75
CA VAL A 45 5.12 3.36 4.47
C VAL A 45 3.84 4.13 4.11
N THR A 46 2.99 3.54 3.28
CA THR A 46 1.72 4.14 2.84
C THR A 46 0.78 4.40 4.03
N VAL A 47 0.74 3.50 5.01
CA VAL A 47 -0.08 3.65 6.22
C VAL A 47 0.59 4.55 7.27
N LEU A 48 1.91 4.44 7.44
CA LEU A 48 2.65 5.20 8.45
C LEU A 48 2.69 6.70 8.12
N PHE A 49 2.80 7.07 6.85
CA PHE A 49 2.87 8.47 6.43
C PHE A 49 1.69 9.32 6.96
N PRO A 50 0.41 8.99 6.68
CA PRO A 50 -0.72 9.76 7.19
C PRO A 50 -0.82 9.71 8.72
N VAL A 51 -0.45 8.59 9.35
CA VAL A 51 -0.45 8.46 10.83
C VAL A 51 0.56 9.42 11.45
N VAL A 52 1.79 9.48 10.93
CA VAL A 52 2.83 10.38 11.41
C VAL A 52 2.42 11.84 11.22
N VAL A 53 1.89 12.20 10.06
CA VAL A 53 1.38 13.55 9.78
C VAL A 53 0.27 13.91 10.77
N MET A 54 -0.70 13.01 11.00
CA MET A 54 -1.79 13.24 11.96
C MET A 54 -1.27 13.45 13.39
N LEU A 55 -0.30 12.65 13.82
CA LEU A 55 0.33 12.78 15.14
C LEU A 55 1.09 14.10 15.29
N LEU A 56 1.83 14.52 14.26
CA LEU A 56 2.56 15.79 14.26
C LEU A 56 1.60 16.98 14.34
N VAL A 57 0.54 16.98 13.55
CA VAL A 57 -0.50 18.01 13.59
C VAL A 57 -1.19 18.05 14.95
N TRP A 58 -1.55 16.89 15.51
CA TRP A 58 -2.17 16.82 16.83
C TRP A 58 -1.25 17.31 17.96
N ARG A 59 0.04 16.98 17.90
CA ARG A 59 1.04 17.49 18.85
C ARG A 59 1.17 19.01 18.76
N ARG A 60 1.23 19.57 17.55
CA ARG A 60 1.30 21.03 17.33
C ARG A 60 0.08 21.74 17.92
N HIS A 61 -1.13 21.26 17.66
CA HIS A 61 -2.35 21.86 18.21
C HIS A 61 -2.41 21.81 19.75
N ARG A 62 -1.84 20.77 20.37
CA ARG A 62 -1.77 20.68 21.83
C ARG A 62 -0.80 21.66 22.45
N ILE A 63 0.28 22.00 21.75
CA ILE A 63 1.26 23.01 22.21
C ILE A 63 0.63 24.41 22.12
N THR A 64 0.06 24.78 20.96
CA THR A 64 -0.53 26.12 20.75
C THR A 64 -1.78 26.40 21.59
N ARG A 65 -2.47 25.38 22.11
CA ARG A 65 -3.60 25.57 23.05
C ARG A 65 -3.18 25.76 24.51
N ARG A 66 -1.89 25.59 24.82
CA ARG A 66 -1.35 25.67 26.18
C ARG A 66 -0.67 27.00 26.49
N ASP A 67 -0.40 27.80 25.47
CA ASP A 67 0.01 29.21 25.53
C ASP A 67 -1.23 30.12 25.44
#